data_AF-A0A7C7HWU6-F1
#
_entry.id   AF-A0A7C7HWU6-F1
#
_cell.length_a   1.000
_cell.length_b   1.000
_cell.length_c   1.000
_cell.angle_alpha   90.00
_cell.angle_beta   90.00
_cell.angle_gamma   90.00
#
_symmetry.space_group_name_H-M   'P 1'
#
loop_
_entity.id
_entity.type
_entity.pdbx_description
1 polymer ?
#
loop_
_entity_poly.entity_id
_entity_poly.type
_entity_poly.pdbx_seq_one_letter_code
_entity_poly.pdbx_strand_id
1 'polypeptide(L)'
;MTARLGLILLLALISVSTTSLVIRYVATVPALVLAFWRMFTASGMLWGFSVAKPQGSLSLLNKKRIIFAGIFLGCHFACFFVGVRHTSIANATLLANMGPIFTLLIALA
;
A
#
# COMPACT_ATOMS: atom_id res chain seq x y z
N MET A 1 -20.85 -14.87 8.65
CA MET A 1 -19.48 -14.62 8.11
C MET A 1 -19.36 -13.28 7.39
N THR A 2 -20.33 -12.89 6.56
CA THR A 2 -20.36 -11.63 5.79
C THR A 2 -20.24 -10.36 6.64
N ALA A 3 -20.89 -10.28 7.79
CA ALA A 3 -20.81 -9.08 8.66
C ALA A 3 -19.39 -8.81 9.21
N ARG A 4 -18.65 -9.85 9.61
CA ARG A 4 -17.27 -9.70 10.11
C ARG A 4 -16.32 -9.23 9.00
N LEU A 5 -16.43 -9.84 7.81
CA LEU A 5 -15.67 -9.42 6.63
C LEU A 5 -15.99 -7.97 6.24
N GLY A 6 -17.27 -7.59 6.24
CA GLY A 6 -17.70 -6.23 5.97
C GLY A 6 -17.11 -5.21 6.94
N LEU A 7 -17.08 -5.51 8.24
CA LEU A 7 -16.46 -4.65 9.24
C LEU A 7 -14.95 -4.48 9.03
N ILE A 8 -14.24 -5.56 8.70
CA ILE A 8 -12.80 -5.51 8.43
C ILE A 8 -12.52 -4.65 7.19
N LEU A 9 -13.30 -4.81 6.13
CA LEU A 9 -13.17 -4.02 4.91
C LEU A 9 -13.50 -2.55 5.16
N LEU A 10 -14.55 -2.25 5.93
CA LEU A 10 -14.91 -0.88 6.30
C LEU A 10 -13.77 -0.20 7.06
N LEU A 11 -13.19 -0.90 8.05
CA LEU A 11 -12.05 -0.40 8.81
C LEU A 11 -10.83 -0.14 7.91
N ALA A 12 -10.54 -1.07 6.99
CA ALA A 12 -9.44 -0.94 6.04
C ALA A 12 -9.66 0.28 5.11
N LEU A 13 -10.88 0.46 4.59
CA LEU A 13 -11.24 1.58 3.71
C LEU A 13 -11.10 2.93 4.41
N ILE A 14 -11.59 3.05 5.65
CA ILE A 14 -11.43 4.27 6.45
C ILE A 14 -9.94 4.56 6.65
N SER A 15 -9.16 3.57 7.08
CA SER A 15 -7.72 3.72 7.35
C SER A 15 -6.92 4.15 6.11
N VAL A 16 -7.17 3.53 4.96
CA VAL A 16 -6.51 3.88 3.69
C VAL A 16 -6.92 5.29 3.23
N SER A 17 -8.20 5.65 3.35
CA SER A 17 -8.72 6.95 2.90
C SER A 17 -8.12 8.11 3.71
N THR A 18 -8.08 7.99 5.04
CA THR A 18 -7.54 9.03 5.93
C THR A 18 -6.05 9.29 5.69
N THR A 19 -5.31 8.30 5.18
CA THR A 19 -3.88 8.44 4.91
C THR A 19 -3.59 9.57 3.91
N SER A 20 -4.42 9.74 2.88
CA SER A 20 -4.24 10.81 1.88
C SER A 20 -4.33 12.23 2.47
N LEU A 21 -5.20 12.42 3.47
CA LEU A 21 -5.32 13.69 4.20
C LEU A 21 -4.05 13.97 5.00
N VAL A 22 -3.54 12.97 5.74
CA VAL A 22 -2.30 13.10 6.52
C VAL A 22 -1.12 13.47 5.61
N ILE A 23 -0.99 12.78 4.47
CA ILE A 23 0.04 13.09 3.48
C ILE A 23 -0.10 14.53 3.00
N ARG A 24 -1.31 15.06 2.78
CA ARG A 24 -1.50 16.43 2.29
C ARG A 24 -1.19 17.49 3.32
N TYR A 25 -1.67 17.32 4.57
CA TYR A 25 -1.65 18.38 5.57
C TYR A 25 -0.37 18.44 6.40
N VAL A 26 0.39 17.34 6.54
CA VAL A 26 1.65 17.33 7.31
C VAL A 26 2.82 17.83 6.45
N ALA A 27 2.72 19.05 5.89
CA ALA A 27 3.63 19.60 4.87
C ALA A 27 5.11 19.73 5.27
N THR A 28 5.39 19.75 6.57
CA THR A 28 6.75 19.87 7.10
C THR A 28 7.59 18.61 6.89
N VAL A 29 6.97 17.46 6.62
CA VAL A 29 7.67 16.19 6.43
C VAL A 29 7.64 15.77 4.96
N PRO A 30 8.78 15.40 4.35
CA PRO A 30 8.83 14.92 2.97
C PRO A 30 7.91 13.70 2.75
N ALA A 31 7.22 13.67 1.61
CA ALA A 31 6.27 12.59 1.28
C ALA A 31 6.91 11.19 1.34
N LEU A 32 8.14 11.04 0.84
CA LEU A 32 8.84 9.75 0.87
C LEU A 32 9.18 9.32 2.31
N VAL A 33 9.48 10.25 3.20
CA VAL A 33 9.77 9.95 4.62
C VAL A 33 8.50 9.43 5.30
N LEU A 34 7.35 10.04 5.03
CA LEU A 34 6.05 9.56 5.51
C LEU A 34 5.74 8.15 4.98
N ALA A 35 5.95 7.91 3.68
CA ALA A 35 5.74 6.60 3.06
C ALA A 35 6.64 5.53 3.68
N PHE A 36 7.94 5.84 3.83
CA PHE A 36 8.94 4.95 4.41
C PHE A 36 8.55 4.51 5.83
N TRP A 37 8.30 5.47 6.73
CA TRP A 37 7.98 5.15 8.12
C TRP A 37 6.68 4.36 8.27
N ARG A 38 5.69 4.63 7.43
CA ARG A 38 4.43 3.89 7.45
C ARG A 38 4.59 2.43 6.99
N MET A 39 5.39 2.19 5.96
CA MET A 39 5.67 0.83 5.48
C MET A 39 6.60 0.07 6.42
N PHE A 40 7.59 0.75 7.01
CA PHE A 40 8.50 0.17 7.98
C PHE A 40 7.75 -0.32 9.23
N THR A 41 6.88 0.52 9.80
CA THR A 41 6.09 0.15 10.97
C THR A 41 5.10 -0.97 10.66
N ALA A 42 4.38 -0.90 9.54
CA ALA A 42 3.46 -1.95 9.12
C ALA A 42 4.17 -3.30 8.89
N SER A 43 5.33 -3.28 8.22
CA SER A 43 6.16 -4.47 8.01
C SER A 43 6.68 -5.04 9.33
N GLY A 44 7.16 -4.19 10.24
CA GLY A 44 7.61 -4.60 11.56
C GLY A 44 6.51 -5.26 12.39
N MET A 45 5.30 -4.69 12.37
CA MET A 45 4.12 -5.29 13.03
C MET A 45 3.76 -6.65 12.43
N LEU A 46 3.74 -6.75 11.10
CA LEU A 46 3.42 -8.01 10.41
C LEU A 46 4.49 -9.07 10.67
N TRP A 47 5.76 -8.67 10.68
CA TRP A 47 6.87 -9.57 10.99
C TRP A 47 6.81 -10.05 12.45
N GLY A 48 6.54 -9.16 13.41
CA GLY A 48 6.32 -9.53 14.80
C GLY A 48 5.15 -10.50 14.98
N PHE A 49 4.04 -10.29 14.27
CA PHE A 49 2.93 -11.23 14.24
C PHE A 49 3.35 -12.60 13.67
N SER A 50 4.17 -12.61 12.62
CA SER A 50 4.68 -13.85 12.02
C SER A 50 5.62 -14.64 12.95
N VAL A 51 6.32 -13.98 13.88
CA VAL A 51 7.11 -14.67 14.91
C VAL A 51 6.20 -15.39 15.90
N ALA A 52 5.09 -14.74 16.30
CA ALA A 52 4.12 -15.35 17.22
C ALA A 52 3.31 -16.50 16.59
N LYS A 53 3.13 -16.48 15.26
CA LYS A 53 2.43 -17.52 14.49
C LYS A 53 3.26 -17.95 13.27
N PRO A 54 4.24 -18.84 13.44
CA PRO A 54 5.10 -19.31 12.35
C PRO A 54 4.27 -20.01 11.27
N GLN A 55 4.43 -19.61 10.01
CA GLN A 55 3.70 -20.15 8.85
C GLN A 55 4.55 -21.12 8.01
N GLY A 56 5.66 -21.63 8.55
CA GLY A 56 6.60 -22.52 7.85
C GLY A 56 7.65 -21.78 7.00
N SER A 57 8.33 -22.53 6.12
CA SER A 57 9.43 -22.02 5.29
C SER A 57 8.97 -21.66 3.87
N LEU A 58 9.45 -20.51 3.37
CA LEU A 58 9.24 -20.07 1.99
C LEU A 58 10.27 -20.69 1.04
N SER A 59 9.80 -21.22 -0.09
CA SER A 59 10.68 -21.66 -1.18
C SER A 59 11.51 -20.49 -1.73
N LEU A 60 12.71 -20.79 -2.26
CA LEU A 60 13.60 -19.77 -2.82
C LEU A 60 12.94 -18.98 -3.96
N LEU A 61 12.11 -19.64 -4.77
CA LEU A 61 11.36 -19.00 -5.85
C LEU A 61 10.36 -17.96 -5.31
N ASN A 62 9.61 -18.32 -4.25
CA ASN A 62 8.66 -17.40 -3.63
C ASN A 62 9.36 -16.23 -2.93
N LYS A 63 10.53 -16.45 -2.34
CA LYS A 63 11.36 -15.34 -1.79
C LYS A 63 11.72 -14.31 -2.86
N LYS A 64 12.16 -14.75 -4.04
CA LYS A 64 12.46 -13.84 -5.17
C LYS A 64 11.22 -13.06 -5.62
N ARG A 65 10.06 -13.74 -5.73
CA ARG A 65 8.79 -13.10 -6.10
C ARG A 65 8.35 -12.04 -5.09
N ILE A 66 8.50 -12.31 -3.79
CA ILE A 66 8.17 -11.36 -2.72
C ILE A 66 9.08 -10.13 -2.78
N ILE A 67 10.39 -10.31 -2.98
CA ILE A 67 11.33 -9.18 -3.13
C ILE A 67 10.93 -8.32 -4.32
N PHE A 68 10.65 -8.94 -5.47
CA PHE A 68 10.21 -8.22 -6.66
C PHE A 68 8.91 -7.46 -6.43
N ALA A 69 7.89 -8.10 -5.84
CA ALA A 69 6.63 -7.46 -5.48
C ALA A 69 6.84 -6.30 -4.49
N GLY A 70 7.76 -6.45 -3.54
CA GLY A 70 8.12 -5.41 -2.57
C GLY A 70 8.72 -4.17 -3.23
N ILE A 71 9.59 -4.34 -4.23
CA ILE A 71 10.15 -3.21 -5.00
C ILE A 71 9.03 -2.44 -5.71
N PHE A 72 8.15 -3.14 -6.42
CA PHE A 72 7.00 -2.52 -7.10
C PHE A 72 6.05 -1.83 -6.13
N LEU A 73 5.79 -2.43 -4.97
CA LEU A 73 4.96 -1.85 -3.93
C LEU A 73 5.59 -0.58 -3.34
N GLY A 74 6.90 -0.58 -3.12
CA GLY A 74 7.66 0.60 -2.69
C GLY A 74 7.57 1.73 -3.71
N CYS A 75 7.81 1.43 -4.99
CA CYS A 75 7.65 2.39 -6.08
C CYS A 75 6.22 2.94 -6.16
N HIS A 76 5.21 2.08 -6.01
CA HIS A 76 3.81 2.48 -5.99
C HIS A 76 3.52 3.51 -4.89
N PHE A 77 3.92 3.23 -3.65
CA PHE A 77 3.71 4.18 -2.55
C PHE A 77 4.53 5.46 -2.70
N ALA A 78 5.75 5.39 -3.22
CA ALA A 78 6.55 6.59 -3.51
C ALA A 78 5.83 7.49 -4.53
N CYS A 79 5.40 6.94 -5.67
CA CYS A 79 4.66 7.67 -6.70
C CYS A 79 3.34 8.23 -6.18
N PHE A 80 2.58 7.44 -5.39
CA PHE A 80 1.31 7.88 -4.83
C PHE A 80 1.48 9.04 -3.85
N PHE A 81 2.43 8.94 -2.90
CA PHE A 81 2.64 9.98 -1.88
C PHE A 81 3.15 11.28 -2.50
N VAL A 82 4.05 11.19 -3.49
CA VAL A 82 4.49 12.33 -4.29
C VAL A 82 3.30 12.92 -5.07
N GLY A 83 2.49 12.08 -5.71
CA GLY A 83 1.29 12.51 -6.43
C GLY A 83 0.29 13.28 -5.56
N VAL A 84 0.01 12.81 -4.34
CA VAL A 84 -0.89 13.48 -3.38
C VAL A 84 -0.35 14.86 -2.96
N ARG A 85 0.98 15.04 -2.94
CA ARG A 85 1.63 16.33 -2.65
C ARG A 85 1.56 17.31 -3.81
N HIS A 86 1.78 16.84 -5.03
CA HIS A 86 1.90 17.70 -6.20
C HIS A 86 0.57 17.93 -6.95
N THR A 87 -0.46 17.14 -6.66
CA THR A 87 -1.79 17.24 -7.31
C THR A 87 -2.90 17.28 -6.27
N SER A 88 -4.17 17.47 -6.66
CA SER A 88 -5.28 17.36 -5.70
C SER A 88 -5.43 15.91 -5.21
N ILE A 89 -5.96 15.72 -3.99
CA ILE A 89 -6.23 14.37 -3.45
C ILE A 89 -7.16 13.58 -4.39
N ALA A 90 -8.14 14.26 -4.98
CA ALA A 90 -9.05 13.66 -5.95
C ALA A 90 -8.30 13.14 -7.19
N ASN A 91 -7.42 13.94 -7.79
CA ASN A 91 -6.67 13.54 -8.98
C ASN A 91 -5.67 12.42 -8.68
N ALA A 92 -4.94 12.52 -7.57
CA ALA A 92 -4.01 11.46 -7.14
C ALA A 92 -4.74 10.13 -6.91
N THR A 93 -5.93 10.17 -6.30
CA THR A 93 -6.75 8.97 -6.05
C THR A 93 -7.35 8.41 -7.33
N LEU A 94 -7.81 9.26 -8.25
CA LEU A 94 -8.31 8.85 -9.56
C LEU A 94 -7.22 8.08 -10.33
N LEU A 95 -6.03 8.67 -10.44
CA LEU A 95 -4.89 8.05 -11.13
C LEU A 95 -4.46 6.73 -10.47
N ALA A 96 -4.42 6.67 -9.13
CA ALA A 96 -4.09 5.45 -8.41
C ALA A 96 -5.09 4.31 -8.65
N ASN A 97 -6.36 4.63 -8.92
CA ASN A 97 -7.42 3.66 -9.20
C ASN A 97 -7.57 3.30 -10.68
N MET A 98 -6.68 3.76 -11.56
CA MET A 98 -6.66 3.34 -12.96
C MET A 98 -6.11 1.91 -13.16
N GLY A 99 -5.76 1.20 -12.09
CA GLY A 99 -5.28 -0.20 -12.11
C GLY A 99 -6.08 -1.13 -13.05
N PRO A 100 -7.42 -1.15 -12.99
CA PRO A 100 -8.23 -2.00 -13.87
C PRO A 100 -8.03 -1.73 -15.37
N ILE A 101 -7.74 -0.47 -15.76
CA ILE A 101 -7.47 -0.12 -17.16
C ILE A 101 -6.18 -0.79 -17.63
N PHE A 102 -5.12 -0.69 -16.82
CA PHE A 102 -3.85 -1.37 -17.13
C PHE A 102 -3.99 -2.88 -17.12
N THR A 103 -4.76 -3.44 -16.18
CA THR A 103 -5.05 -4.88 -16.15
C THR A 103 -5.77 -5.33 -17.42
N LEU A 104 -6.76 -4.58 -17.89
CA LEU A 104 -7.47 -4.86 -19.14
C LEU A 104 -6.52 -4.81 -20.34
N LEU A 105 -5.69 -3.78 -20.44
CA LEU A 105 -4.72 -3.65 -21.55
C LEU A 105 -3.71 -4.79 -21.57
N ILE A 106 -3.18 -5.19 -20.40
CA ILE A 106 -2.23 -6.31 -20.29
C ILE A 106 -2.91 -7.64 -20.63
N ALA A 107 -4.18 -7.81 -20.25
CA ALA A 107 -4.93 -9.03 -20.56
C ALA A 107 -5.28 -9.18 -22.04
N LEU A 108 -5.35 -8.07 -22.78
CA LEU A 108 -5.62 -8.03 -24.22
C LEU A 108 -4.34 -8.11 -25.08
N ALA A 109 -3.17 -7.89 -24.49
CA ALA A 109 -1.87 -7.98 -25.14
C ALA A 109 -1.32 -9.41 -25.14
#